data_AF-A0A8H6YPG8-F1
#
_entry.id   AF-A0A8H6YPG8-F1
#
_cell.length_a   1.000
_cell.length_b   1.000
_cell.length_c   1.000
_cell.angle_alpha   90.00
_cell.angle_beta   90.00
_cell.angle_gamma   90.00
#
_symmetry.space_group_name_H-M   'P 1'
#
loop_
_entity.id
_entity.type
_entity.pdbx_description
1 polymer ?
#
loop_
_entity_poly.entity_id
_entity_poly.type
_entity_poly.pdbx_seq_one_letter_code
_entity_poly.pdbx_strand_id
1 'polypeptide(L)'
;MTLSELPTDIILDVVKFLEMPDPLSLLLTCSAMYGLSHERSFWISILQTIRNKYPIACPLHDDLSKYTLEALKGLIVLWMKLRNNWNQPRPQTVRPMTFARLPAPARILLNVQGTDILVLNMEGKIFCWDAKLSTPFLFPAIETGGKVTCVSGPFEALSVCSLAVEIIASHSGRTYVITIAHEDKKAIGFTSQFLVHKSRYRETLFLTGDVVGSISREHNQNHIITFGAASGDNRHAEFTTVLKPHHSGYSDYALVSSFAYKGHLYHLYNDGLSARIQHISQKCLRSGHLEESAVYNFAINSSYDEFLDYFFIIPSTPVYGVCAVLVRVEWNDYGVESRVTSFTFMPNALTHASDDGESSPLAFDSPCVTEHVLGRIVGLTPLVKGLVAVDSGLNVTAVIQSEPPNSEPPKLVLVRYHLETRSTSVHTLTVPDTINLFYLDSLCVDDAAGAIHLLDKSGVLWTLRYI
;
A
#
# COMPACT_ATOMS: atom_id res chain seq x y z
N MET A 1 -15.26 13.19 -43.69
CA MET A 1 -15.93 12.77 -42.45
C MET A 1 -15.17 13.41 -41.30
N THR A 2 -15.81 14.29 -40.56
CA THR A 2 -15.19 14.94 -39.38
C THR A 2 -15.38 14.07 -38.14
N LEU A 3 -14.51 14.19 -37.13
CA LEU A 3 -14.65 13.41 -35.88
C LEU A 3 -16.00 13.65 -35.19
N SER A 4 -16.54 14.87 -35.32
CA SER A 4 -17.87 15.25 -34.79
C SER A 4 -19.06 14.61 -35.50
N GLU A 5 -18.87 13.97 -36.66
CA GLU A 5 -19.91 13.22 -37.36
C GLU A 5 -20.00 11.76 -36.89
N LEU A 6 -19.06 11.31 -36.05
CA LEU A 6 -19.10 9.96 -35.50
C LEU A 6 -20.17 9.85 -34.40
N PRO A 7 -20.80 8.67 -34.27
CA PRO A 7 -21.64 8.34 -33.10
C PRO A 7 -20.90 8.57 -31.77
N THR A 8 -21.62 9.04 -30.75
CA THR A 8 -21.07 9.41 -29.44
C THR A 8 -20.32 8.25 -28.78
N ASP A 9 -20.81 7.02 -28.88
CA ASP A 9 -20.17 5.81 -28.38
C ASP A 9 -18.80 5.55 -29.02
N ILE A 10 -18.64 5.80 -30.32
CA ILE A 10 -17.35 5.71 -31.01
C ILE A 10 -16.38 6.78 -30.49
N ILE A 11 -16.85 8.02 -30.30
CA ILE A 11 -16.01 9.08 -29.74
C ILE A 11 -15.59 8.73 -28.31
N LEU A 12 -16.50 8.20 -27.50
CA LEU A 12 -16.21 7.75 -26.14
C LEU A 12 -15.19 6.61 -26.11
N ASP A 13 -15.19 5.74 -27.11
CA ASP A 13 -14.19 4.68 -27.25
C ASP A 13 -12.82 5.24 -27.62
N VAL A 14 -12.76 6.23 -28.54
CA VAL A 14 -11.52 6.95 -28.87
C VAL A 14 -10.93 7.66 -27.64
N VAL A 15 -11.77 8.29 -26.82
CA VAL A 15 -11.33 9.00 -25.60
C VAL A 15 -10.60 8.09 -24.61
N LYS A 16 -10.87 6.78 -24.60
CA LYS A 16 -10.17 5.82 -23.71
C LYS A 16 -8.67 5.71 -24.01
N PHE A 17 -8.26 6.04 -25.24
CA PHE A 17 -6.88 6.01 -25.69
C PHE A 17 -6.14 7.35 -25.49
N LEU A 18 -6.85 8.39 -25.05
CA LEU A 18 -6.26 9.70 -24.78
C LEU A 18 -5.75 9.75 -23.33
N GLU A 19 -4.58 10.35 -23.15
CA GLU A 19 -4.02 10.61 -21.82
C GLU A 19 -4.31 12.06 -21.42
N MET A 20 -4.42 12.33 -20.12
CA MET A 20 -4.63 13.71 -19.67
C MET A 20 -3.40 14.57 -20.00
N PRO A 21 -3.57 15.81 -20.52
CA PRO A 21 -4.82 16.59 -20.57
C PRO A 21 -5.63 16.47 -21.88
N ASP A 22 -5.28 15.57 -22.79
CA ASP A 22 -5.84 15.51 -24.16
C ASP A 22 -7.37 15.44 -24.24
N PRO A 23 -8.09 14.68 -23.39
CA PRO A 23 -9.55 14.70 -23.40
C PRO A 23 -10.13 16.10 -23.12
N LEU A 24 -9.46 16.92 -22.30
CA LEU A 24 -9.90 18.29 -22.04
C LEU A 24 -9.61 19.18 -23.24
N SER A 25 -8.46 19.02 -23.88
CA SER A 25 -8.13 19.72 -25.12
C SER A 25 -9.16 19.41 -26.21
N LEU A 26 -9.62 18.16 -26.31
CA LEU A 26 -10.67 17.74 -27.22
C LEU A 26 -11.98 18.51 -26.99
N LEU A 27 -12.42 18.64 -25.73
CA LEU A 27 -13.63 19.40 -25.38
C LEU A 27 -13.55 20.87 -25.81
N LEU A 28 -12.35 21.44 -25.95
CA LEU A 28 -12.14 22.83 -26.34
C LEU A 28 -12.05 23.05 -27.86
N THR A 29 -12.12 21.99 -28.67
CA THR A 29 -11.93 22.08 -30.13
C THR A 29 -13.12 22.69 -30.88
N CYS A 30 -14.36 22.29 -30.54
CA CYS A 30 -15.58 22.79 -31.17
C CYS A 30 -16.80 22.59 -30.27
N SER A 31 -17.94 23.22 -30.61
CA SER A 31 -19.18 23.14 -29.82
C SER A 31 -19.73 21.72 -29.69
N ALA A 32 -19.59 20.89 -30.74
CA ALA A 32 -20.02 19.49 -30.71
C ALA A 32 -19.20 18.68 -29.69
N MET A 33 -17.87 18.84 -29.66
CA MET A 33 -17.01 18.19 -28.68
C MET A 33 -17.24 18.75 -27.28
N TYR A 34 -17.44 20.06 -27.14
CA TYR A 34 -17.79 20.68 -25.87
C TYR A 34 -19.09 20.10 -25.29
N GLY A 35 -20.04 19.72 -26.15
CA GLY A 35 -21.28 19.04 -25.76
C GLY A 35 -21.03 17.77 -24.93
N LEU A 36 -19.95 17.02 -25.20
CA LEU A 36 -19.57 15.83 -24.44
C LEU A 36 -19.25 16.14 -22.97
N SER A 37 -18.89 17.39 -22.63
CA SER A 37 -18.65 17.80 -21.24
C SER A 37 -19.91 17.78 -20.37
N HIS A 38 -21.10 17.69 -20.99
CA HIS A 38 -22.38 17.54 -20.30
C HIS A 38 -22.79 16.07 -20.14
N GLU A 39 -22.09 15.13 -20.81
CA GLU A 39 -22.39 13.71 -20.75
C GLU A 39 -21.66 13.03 -19.58
N ARG A 40 -22.40 12.35 -18.70
CA ARG A 40 -21.79 11.63 -17.57
C ARG A 40 -20.90 10.48 -18.04
N SER A 41 -21.29 9.79 -19.11
CA SER A 41 -20.54 8.68 -19.70
C SER A 41 -19.13 9.08 -20.16
N PHE A 42 -18.96 10.32 -20.66
CA PHE A 42 -17.66 10.88 -21.03
C PHE A 42 -16.71 10.93 -19.84
N TRP A 43 -17.17 11.52 -18.73
CA TRP A 43 -16.34 11.66 -17.53
C TRP A 43 -16.08 10.33 -16.83
N ILE A 44 -17.05 9.41 -16.81
CA ILE A 44 -16.85 8.05 -16.31
C ILE A 44 -15.77 7.33 -17.12
N SER A 45 -15.83 7.41 -18.46
CA SER A 45 -14.82 6.78 -19.35
C SER A 45 -13.41 7.28 -19.03
N ILE A 46 -13.23 8.60 -18.92
CA ILE A 46 -11.93 9.21 -18.56
C ILE A 46 -11.47 8.76 -17.18
N LEU A 47 -12.34 8.84 -16.16
CA LEU A 47 -11.99 8.46 -14.80
C LEU A 47 -11.66 6.97 -14.68
N GLN A 48 -12.32 6.09 -15.43
CA GLN A 48 -11.98 4.67 -15.49
C GLN A 48 -10.58 4.47 -16.09
N THR A 49 -10.26 5.13 -17.20
CA THR A 49 -8.92 5.09 -17.79
C THR A 49 -7.85 5.59 -16.81
N ILE A 50 -8.11 6.71 -16.13
CA ILE A 50 -7.20 7.24 -15.11
C ILE A 50 -7.07 6.27 -13.94
N ARG A 51 -8.19 5.77 -13.39
CA ARG A 51 -8.23 4.85 -12.24
C ARG A 51 -7.50 3.54 -12.50
N ASN A 52 -7.42 3.08 -13.75
CA ASN A 52 -6.65 1.88 -14.10
C ASN A 52 -5.13 2.10 -14.06
N LYS A 53 -4.68 3.36 -14.07
CA LYS A 53 -3.25 3.74 -14.08
C LYS A 53 -2.82 4.45 -12.80
N TYR A 54 -3.71 5.21 -12.16
CA TYR A 54 -3.39 6.04 -11.00
C TYR A 54 -4.50 6.01 -9.94
N PRO A 55 -4.14 6.21 -8.66
CA PRO A 55 -5.10 6.58 -7.63
C PRO A 55 -5.89 7.82 -8.03
N ILE A 56 -7.20 7.78 -7.80
CA ILE A 56 -8.10 8.93 -7.92
C ILE A 56 -8.80 9.15 -6.59
N ALA A 57 -9.33 10.34 -6.32
CA ALA A 57 -9.90 10.75 -5.02
C ALA A 57 -11.25 10.08 -4.67
N CYS A 58 -11.35 8.76 -4.83
CA CYS A 58 -12.42 7.87 -4.37
C CYS A 58 -11.87 6.44 -4.25
N PRO A 59 -12.51 5.56 -3.46
CA PRO A 59 -12.07 4.18 -3.32
C PRO A 59 -11.97 3.44 -4.66
N LEU A 60 -11.01 2.52 -4.76
CA LEU A 60 -10.67 1.84 -6.02
C LEU A 60 -11.88 1.15 -6.67
N HIS A 61 -12.66 0.45 -5.87
CA HIS A 61 -13.80 -0.34 -6.35
C HIS A 61 -15.11 0.44 -6.35
N ASP A 62 -15.10 1.73 -6.06
CA ASP A 62 -16.34 2.52 -5.97
C ASP A 62 -17.03 2.70 -7.32
N ASP A 63 -18.36 2.66 -7.34
CA ASP A 63 -19.14 2.73 -8.57
C ASP A 63 -19.28 4.19 -9.06
N LEU A 64 -18.50 4.55 -10.08
CA LEU A 64 -18.52 5.88 -10.70
C LEU A 64 -19.91 6.26 -11.25
N SER A 65 -20.78 5.29 -11.55
CA SER A 65 -22.14 5.57 -12.04
C SER A 65 -23.07 6.13 -10.96
N LYS A 66 -22.69 6.08 -9.68
CA LYS A 66 -23.42 6.71 -8.57
C LYS A 66 -23.13 8.20 -8.43
N TYR A 67 -22.03 8.69 -8.99
CA TYR A 67 -21.59 10.08 -8.84
C TYR A 67 -22.34 11.02 -9.78
N THR A 68 -22.76 12.18 -9.28
CA THR A 68 -23.34 13.25 -10.13
C THR A 68 -22.32 13.75 -11.16
N LEU A 69 -22.79 14.35 -12.25
CA LEU A 69 -21.91 14.94 -13.28
C LEU A 69 -20.87 15.88 -12.68
N GLU A 70 -21.30 16.73 -11.75
CA GLU A 70 -20.44 17.71 -11.09
C GLU A 70 -19.44 17.07 -10.14
N ALA A 71 -19.81 15.97 -9.48
CA ALA A 71 -18.87 15.21 -8.67
C ALA A 71 -17.80 14.52 -9.54
N LEU A 72 -18.17 13.95 -10.69
CA LEU A 72 -17.23 13.36 -11.65
C LEU A 72 -16.23 14.40 -12.19
N LYS A 73 -16.71 15.57 -12.60
CA LYS A 73 -15.84 16.70 -12.99
C LYS A 73 -14.93 17.12 -11.83
N GLY A 74 -15.47 17.19 -10.63
CA GLY A 74 -14.72 17.48 -9.41
C GLY A 74 -13.57 16.49 -9.19
N LEU A 75 -13.79 15.19 -9.37
CA LEU A 75 -12.75 14.16 -9.24
C LEU A 75 -11.60 14.38 -10.24
N ILE A 76 -11.89 14.75 -11.50
CA ILE A 76 -10.85 15.03 -12.50
C ILE A 76 -10.05 16.27 -12.15
N VAL A 77 -10.73 17.35 -11.76
CA VAL A 77 -10.07 18.59 -11.33
C VAL A 77 -9.17 18.31 -10.13
N LEU A 78 -9.65 17.52 -9.17
CA LEU A 78 -8.87 17.12 -8.00
C LEU A 78 -7.63 16.31 -8.42
N TRP A 79 -7.82 15.27 -9.24
CA TRP A 79 -6.70 14.46 -9.73
C TRP A 79 -5.65 15.29 -10.47
N MET A 80 -6.06 16.23 -11.32
CA MET A 80 -5.14 17.12 -12.02
C MET A 80 -4.36 18.03 -11.08
N LYS A 81 -5.04 18.62 -10.08
CA LYS A 81 -4.37 19.44 -9.05
C LYS A 81 -3.34 18.63 -8.29
N LEU A 82 -3.70 17.41 -7.89
CA LEU A 82 -2.80 16.51 -7.18
C LEU A 82 -1.59 16.15 -8.02
N ARG A 83 -1.81 15.67 -9.26
CA ARG A 83 -0.74 15.32 -10.19
C ARG A 83 0.21 16.48 -10.43
N ASN A 84 -0.32 17.69 -10.62
CA ASN A 84 0.49 18.89 -10.82
C ASN A 84 1.33 19.22 -9.58
N ASN A 85 0.75 19.12 -8.38
CA ASN A 85 1.48 19.39 -7.14
C ASN A 85 2.56 18.33 -6.86
N TRP A 86 2.23 17.04 -7.06
CA TRP A 86 3.14 15.92 -6.83
C TRP A 86 4.26 15.80 -7.85
N ASN A 87 4.14 16.48 -8.99
CA ASN A 87 5.20 16.58 -9.98
C ASN A 87 6.16 17.76 -9.70
N GLN A 88 5.88 18.59 -8.69
CA GLN A 88 6.82 19.63 -8.26
C GLN A 88 7.95 19.01 -7.44
N PRO A 89 9.20 19.49 -7.55
CA PRO A 89 10.32 18.99 -6.74
C PRO A 89 10.11 19.11 -5.21
N ARG A 90 9.21 20.02 -4.80
CA ARG A 90 8.83 20.28 -3.41
C ARG A 90 7.32 20.43 -3.31
N PRO A 91 6.54 19.34 -3.31
CA PRO A 91 5.09 19.40 -3.18
C PRO A 91 4.70 20.18 -1.91
N GLN A 92 3.73 21.08 -2.06
CA GLN A 92 3.28 21.96 -0.99
C GLN A 92 1.91 21.54 -0.46
N THR A 93 1.69 21.69 0.84
CA THR A 93 0.36 21.54 1.41
C THR A 93 -0.54 22.66 0.89
N VAL A 94 -1.64 22.30 0.24
CA VAL A 94 -2.58 23.27 -0.36
C VAL A 94 -3.59 23.77 0.67
N ARG A 95 -3.95 22.91 1.64
CA ARG A 95 -4.89 23.26 2.72
C ARG A 95 -4.15 23.45 4.04
N PRO A 96 -4.72 24.23 4.97
CA PRO A 96 -4.26 24.25 6.34
C PRO A 96 -4.19 22.83 6.89
N MET A 97 -3.06 22.52 7.51
CA MET A 97 -2.89 21.28 8.27
C MET A 97 -3.95 21.20 9.37
N THR A 98 -4.54 20.01 9.54
CA THR A 98 -5.43 19.72 10.67
C THR A 98 -4.72 18.80 11.67
N PHE A 99 -5.11 18.88 12.93
CA PHE A 99 -4.60 17.98 13.96
C PHE A 99 -5.69 17.58 14.94
N ALA A 100 -5.57 16.38 15.49
CA ALA A 100 -6.45 15.83 16.51
C ALA A 100 -5.61 15.26 17.64
N ARG A 101 -5.92 15.64 18.89
CA ARG A 101 -5.29 15.02 20.06
C ARG A 101 -6.10 13.79 20.45
N LEU A 102 -5.49 12.61 20.32
CA LEU A 102 -6.09 11.35 20.73
C LEU A 102 -6.02 11.23 22.27
N PRO A 103 -6.98 10.52 22.89
CA PRO A 103 -7.03 10.39 24.34
C PRO A 103 -5.87 9.55 24.91
N ALA A 104 -5.20 8.75 24.08
CA ALA A 104 -4.04 7.97 24.45
C ALA A 104 -3.10 7.75 23.25
N PRO A 105 -1.84 7.29 23.47
CA PRO A 105 -0.94 6.91 22.40
C PRO A 105 -1.58 5.86 21.49
N ALA A 106 -1.46 6.08 20.18
CA ALA A 106 -2.10 5.24 19.18
C ALA A 106 -1.15 4.96 18.01
N ARG A 107 -1.56 4.01 17.17
CA ARG A 107 -0.87 3.65 15.93
C ARG A 107 -1.88 3.57 14.79
N ILE A 108 -1.52 4.12 13.63
CA ILE A 108 -2.29 3.95 12.40
C ILE A 108 -2.10 2.52 11.90
N LEU A 109 -3.20 1.78 11.75
CA LEU A 109 -3.20 0.42 11.19
C LEU A 109 -3.52 0.41 9.70
N LEU A 110 -4.45 1.28 9.28
CA LEU A 110 -4.94 1.36 7.91
C LEU A 110 -5.48 2.76 7.62
N ASN A 111 -5.34 3.20 6.38
CA ASN A 111 -6.14 4.26 5.77
C ASN A 111 -6.96 3.69 4.61
N VAL A 112 -8.25 4.02 4.51
CA VAL A 112 -9.06 3.63 3.35
C VAL A 112 -8.86 4.67 2.25
N GLN A 113 -8.16 4.29 1.18
CA GLN A 113 -7.72 5.20 0.12
C GLN A 113 -8.87 6.01 -0.50
N GLY A 114 -8.65 7.32 -0.67
CA GLY A 114 -9.62 8.24 -1.27
C GLY A 114 -10.75 8.65 -0.32
N THR A 115 -10.63 8.33 0.98
CA THR A 115 -11.60 8.67 2.03
C THR A 115 -10.94 9.43 3.18
N ASP A 116 -11.69 9.71 4.24
CA ASP A 116 -11.16 10.26 5.49
C ASP A 116 -11.19 9.20 6.63
N ILE A 117 -11.28 7.92 6.28
CA ILE A 117 -11.46 6.81 7.24
C ILE A 117 -10.10 6.20 7.61
N LEU A 118 -9.75 6.29 8.89
CA LEU A 118 -8.58 5.64 9.48
C LEU A 118 -8.98 4.51 10.41
N VAL A 119 -8.12 3.49 10.51
CA VAL A 119 -8.19 2.47 11.56
C VAL A 119 -7.03 2.69 12.51
N LEU A 120 -7.33 2.94 13.79
CA LEU A 120 -6.34 3.25 14.81
C LEU A 120 -6.32 2.16 15.87
N ASN A 121 -5.13 1.73 16.31
CA ASN A 121 -4.96 0.96 17.53
C ASN A 121 -4.59 1.90 18.67
N MET A 122 -5.31 1.83 19.79
CA MET A 122 -5.06 2.66 20.97
C MET A 122 -5.40 1.84 22.22
N GLU A 123 -4.44 1.68 23.13
CA GLU A 123 -4.59 0.98 24.42
C GLU A 123 -5.24 -0.41 24.35
N GLY A 124 -4.89 -1.22 23.34
CA GLY A 124 -5.49 -2.56 23.20
C GLY A 124 -6.93 -2.55 22.71
N LYS A 125 -7.32 -1.46 22.04
CA LYS A 125 -8.59 -1.34 21.32
C LYS A 125 -8.33 -0.86 19.89
N ILE A 126 -9.21 -1.22 18.98
CA ILE A 126 -9.15 -0.74 17.59
C ILE A 126 -10.39 0.08 17.28
N PHE A 127 -10.17 1.28 16.74
CA PHE A 127 -11.19 2.28 16.44
C PHE A 127 -11.25 2.57 14.95
N CYS A 128 -12.46 2.81 14.45
CA CYS A 128 -12.68 3.47 13.17
C CYS A 128 -12.77 4.98 13.41
N TRP A 129 -11.93 5.75 12.73
CA TRP A 129 -11.71 7.17 13.00
C TRP A 129 -11.97 8.03 11.76
N ASP A 130 -12.68 9.15 11.94
CA ASP A 130 -12.90 10.15 10.91
C ASP A 130 -11.80 11.22 11.00
N ALA A 131 -10.84 11.18 10.07
CA ALA A 131 -9.72 12.11 10.02
C ALA A 131 -10.15 13.56 9.73
N LYS A 132 -11.28 13.75 9.02
CA LYS A 132 -11.79 15.07 8.68
C LYS A 132 -12.48 15.73 9.86
N LEU A 133 -13.30 14.97 10.59
CA LEU A 133 -13.98 15.46 11.78
C LEU A 133 -13.11 15.39 13.04
N SER A 134 -11.98 14.66 12.97
CA SER A 134 -11.07 14.47 14.11
C SER A 134 -11.77 13.80 15.30
N THR A 135 -12.66 12.84 15.01
CA THR A 135 -13.46 12.12 16.00
C THR A 135 -13.59 10.65 15.61
N PRO A 136 -13.79 9.72 16.56
CA PRO A 136 -14.14 8.34 16.20
C PRO A 136 -15.52 8.31 15.54
N PHE A 137 -15.72 7.38 14.60
CA PHE A 137 -17.06 7.05 14.16
C PHE A 137 -17.87 6.45 15.31
N LEU A 138 -19.21 6.52 15.24
CA LEU A 138 -20.12 6.01 16.26
C LEU A 138 -20.27 4.47 16.20
N PHE A 139 -19.15 3.76 16.12
CA PHE A 139 -19.08 2.31 16.21
C PHE A 139 -18.40 1.89 17.52
N PRO A 140 -18.81 0.75 18.11
CA PRO A 140 -18.07 0.19 19.24
C PRO A 140 -16.62 -0.08 18.86
N ALA A 141 -15.70 0.22 19.79
CA ALA A 141 -14.30 -0.16 19.64
C ALA A 141 -14.16 -1.69 19.69
N ILE A 142 -13.24 -2.25 18.90
CA ILE A 142 -12.92 -3.67 18.95
C ILE A 142 -11.93 -3.88 20.09
N GLU A 143 -12.38 -4.52 21.17
CA GLU A 143 -11.54 -4.88 22.31
C GLU A 143 -10.58 -6.00 21.91
N THR A 144 -9.29 -5.72 21.94
CA THR A 144 -8.29 -6.71 21.52
C THR A 144 -7.64 -7.44 22.70
N GLY A 145 -7.59 -6.76 23.85
CA GLY A 145 -6.98 -7.27 25.08
C GLY A 145 -5.46 -7.47 24.99
N GLY A 146 -4.80 -6.91 23.97
CA GLY A 146 -3.37 -7.10 23.74
C GLY A 146 -2.76 -6.13 22.75
N LYS A 147 -1.46 -6.30 22.50
CA LYS A 147 -0.69 -5.44 21.59
C LYS A 147 -0.77 -5.97 20.16
N VAL A 148 -1.04 -5.08 19.19
CA VAL A 148 -0.93 -5.42 17.77
C VAL A 148 0.53 -5.65 17.40
N THR A 149 0.83 -6.81 16.84
CA THR A 149 2.19 -7.21 16.45
C THR A 149 2.38 -7.25 14.95
N CYS A 150 1.33 -7.57 14.19
CA CYS A 150 1.37 -7.64 12.73
C CYS A 150 0.04 -7.19 12.13
N VAL A 151 0.10 -6.65 10.92
CA VAL A 151 -1.04 -6.17 10.12
C VAL A 151 -0.81 -6.65 8.69
N SER A 152 -1.85 -7.22 8.05
CA SER A 152 -1.79 -7.57 6.63
C SER A 152 -1.90 -6.32 5.75
N GLY A 153 -1.57 -6.45 4.47
CA GLY A 153 -2.07 -5.49 3.48
C GLY A 153 -3.61 -5.45 3.48
N PRO A 154 -4.24 -4.32 3.11
CA PRO A 154 -5.68 -4.24 3.01
C PRO A 154 -6.21 -5.10 1.86
N PHE A 155 -7.40 -5.64 2.05
CA PHE A 155 -8.23 -6.18 1.00
C PHE A 155 -9.35 -5.18 0.71
N GLU A 156 -9.36 -4.60 -0.49
CA GLU A 156 -10.41 -3.69 -0.94
C GLU A 156 -11.39 -4.42 -1.87
N ALA A 157 -12.67 -4.13 -1.70
CA ALA A 157 -13.78 -4.56 -2.54
C ALA A 157 -14.79 -3.41 -2.68
N LEU A 158 -15.86 -3.62 -3.45
CA LEU A 158 -16.92 -2.61 -3.61
C LEU A 158 -17.51 -2.25 -2.24
N SER A 159 -17.34 -0.99 -1.82
CA SER A 159 -17.85 -0.43 -0.56
C SER A 159 -17.33 -1.13 0.71
N VAL A 160 -16.26 -1.92 0.62
CA VAL A 160 -15.71 -2.67 1.74
C VAL A 160 -14.18 -2.64 1.70
N CYS A 161 -13.57 -2.34 2.84
CA CYS A 161 -12.13 -2.49 3.05
C CYS A 161 -11.91 -3.37 4.29
N SER A 162 -11.02 -4.35 4.20
CA SER A 162 -10.71 -5.26 5.31
C SER A 162 -9.21 -5.38 5.55
N LEU A 163 -8.81 -5.63 6.80
CA LEU A 163 -7.43 -5.96 7.16
C LEU A 163 -7.40 -7.09 8.19
N ALA A 164 -6.35 -7.91 8.16
CA ALA A 164 -6.06 -8.86 9.23
C ALA A 164 -5.07 -8.25 10.21
N VAL A 165 -5.34 -8.42 11.51
CA VAL A 165 -4.51 -7.89 12.60
C VAL A 165 -4.18 -9.03 13.56
N GLU A 166 -2.90 -9.20 13.86
CA GLU A 166 -2.44 -10.12 14.90
C GLU A 166 -2.17 -9.37 16.19
N ILE A 167 -2.60 -10.00 17.28
CA ILE A 167 -2.63 -9.44 18.61
C ILE A 167 -2.04 -10.45 19.58
N ILE A 168 -1.04 -10.04 20.35
CA ILE A 168 -0.48 -10.87 21.41
C ILE A 168 -1.08 -10.42 22.74
N ALA A 169 -1.81 -11.33 23.37
CA ALA A 169 -2.39 -11.18 24.70
C ALA A 169 -2.01 -12.39 25.56
N SER A 170 -1.35 -12.16 26.70
CA SER A 170 -1.04 -13.18 27.71
C SER A 170 -0.41 -14.46 27.13
N HIS A 171 0.59 -14.32 26.25
CA HIS A 171 1.29 -15.42 25.56
C HIS A 171 0.50 -16.18 24.48
N SER A 172 -0.73 -15.75 24.16
CA SER A 172 -1.52 -16.27 23.05
C SER A 172 -1.61 -15.25 21.92
N GLY A 173 -1.26 -15.68 20.70
CA GLY A 173 -1.52 -14.92 19.48
C GLY A 173 -2.99 -15.07 19.07
N ARG A 174 -3.62 -13.96 18.71
CA ARG A 174 -5.01 -13.87 18.24
C ARG A 174 -5.02 -13.14 16.91
N THR A 175 -5.78 -13.62 15.93
CA THR A 175 -5.96 -12.90 14.67
C THR A 175 -7.39 -12.36 14.62
N TYR A 176 -7.54 -11.12 14.17
CA TYR A 176 -8.82 -10.52 13.87
C TYR A 176 -8.85 -10.12 12.41
N VAL A 177 -9.95 -10.39 11.72
CA VAL A 177 -10.26 -9.72 10.44
C VAL A 177 -11.18 -8.55 10.78
N ILE A 178 -10.73 -7.36 10.45
CA ILE A 178 -11.46 -6.11 10.66
C ILE A 178 -12.01 -5.67 9.33
N THR A 179 -13.32 -5.43 9.26
CA THR A 179 -14.02 -5.08 8.04
C THR A 179 -14.74 -3.74 8.22
N ILE A 180 -14.45 -2.81 7.32
CA ILE A 180 -15.03 -1.48 7.25
C ILE A 180 -15.93 -1.43 6.02
N ALA A 181 -17.23 -1.29 6.22
CA ALA A 181 -18.15 -0.96 5.15
C ALA A 181 -18.19 0.56 5.00
N HIS A 182 -18.12 1.07 3.76
CA HIS A 182 -18.11 2.50 3.50
C HIS A 182 -18.94 2.89 2.27
N GLU A 183 -19.56 4.07 2.35
CA GLU A 183 -20.36 4.69 1.29
C GLU A 183 -20.14 6.20 1.34
N ASP A 184 -20.07 6.85 0.18
CA ASP A 184 -19.82 8.30 0.08
C ASP A 184 -18.64 8.79 0.93
N LYS A 185 -17.55 7.99 0.94
CA LYS A 185 -16.31 8.24 1.71
C LYS A 185 -16.50 8.25 3.23
N LYS A 186 -17.61 7.75 3.74
CA LYS A 186 -17.90 7.59 5.17
C LYS A 186 -18.01 6.13 5.54
N ALA A 187 -17.53 5.78 6.73
CA ALA A 187 -17.75 4.45 7.27
C ALA A 187 -19.23 4.32 7.68
N ILE A 188 -19.89 3.27 7.18
CA ILE A 188 -21.28 2.91 7.50
C ILE A 188 -21.36 1.63 8.35
N GLY A 189 -20.25 0.89 8.44
CA GLY A 189 -20.14 -0.28 9.30
C GLY A 189 -18.70 -0.55 9.69
N PHE A 190 -18.51 -1.08 10.89
CA PHE A 190 -17.21 -1.46 11.42
C PHE A 190 -17.37 -2.73 12.25
N THR A 191 -16.82 -3.82 11.77
CA THR A 191 -17.01 -5.15 12.35
C THR A 191 -15.68 -5.88 12.48
N SER A 192 -15.64 -6.86 13.38
CA SER A 192 -14.47 -7.73 13.55
C SER A 192 -14.90 -9.18 13.66
N GLN A 193 -14.10 -10.05 13.05
CA GLN A 193 -14.22 -11.47 13.21
C GLN A 193 -12.96 -12.02 13.86
N PHE A 194 -13.13 -12.75 14.96
CA PHE A 194 -12.04 -13.39 15.66
C PHE A 194 -11.70 -14.74 15.03
N LEU A 195 -10.41 -14.99 14.88
CA LEU A 195 -9.86 -16.24 14.35
C LEU A 195 -8.85 -16.82 15.32
N VAL A 196 -9.13 -18.04 15.77
CA VAL A 196 -8.19 -18.80 16.59
C VAL A 196 -7.11 -19.33 15.67
N HIS A 197 -5.88 -18.85 15.85
CA HIS A 197 -4.74 -19.38 15.11
C HIS A 197 -3.55 -19.67 16.04
N LYS A 198 -3.06 -20.91 16.00
CA LYS A 198 -2.03 -21.44 16.90
C LYS A 198 -0.65 -21.31 16.25
N SER A 199 -0.06 -20.12 16.24
CA SER A 199 1.35 -19.96 15.89
C SER A 199 2.01 -18.92 16.80
N ARG A 200 3.22 -19.21 17.27
CA ARG A 200 3.99 -18.38 18.21
C ARG A 200 5.02 -17.46 17.53
N TYR A 201 5.38 -17.73 16.28
CA TYR A 201 6.48 -17.07 15.58
C TYR A 201 6.07 -16.64 14.17
N ARG A 202 5.27 -15.58 14.06
CA ARG A 202 4.76 -15.10 12.77
C ARG A 202 5.61 -13.98 12.21
N GLU A 203 5.82 -14.04 10.91
CA GLU A 203 6.58 -13.04 10.16
C GLU A 203 5.65 -12.08 9.43
N THR A 204 4.60 -12.61 8.79
CA THR A 204 3.66 -11.80 8.02
C THR A 204 2.23 -12.36 8.07
N LEU A 205 1.27 -11.45 7.91
CA LEU A 205 -0.15 -11.78 7.70
C LEU A 205 -0.52 -11.47 6.26
N PHE A 206 -1.49 -12.21 5.73
CA PHE A 206 -2.12 -11.91 4.46
C PHE A 206 -3.63 -12.05 4.55
N LEU A 207 -4.33 -11.29 3.72
CA LEU A 207 -5.78 -11.33 3.60
C LEU A 207 -6.15 -11.25 2.12
N THR A 208 -6.99 -12.17 1.69
CA THR A 208 -7.70 -12.15 0.40
C THR A 208 -9.20 -12.04 0.70
N GLY A 209 -10.03 -11.88 -0.33
CA GLY A 209 -11.48 -11.89 -0.14
C GLY A 209 -12.02 -13.20 0.41
N ASP A 210 -11.31 -14.32 0.21
CA ASP A 210 -11.75 -15.65 0.59
C ASP A 210 -11.01 -16.19 1.83
N VAL A 211 -9.76 -15.77 2.02
CA VAL A 211 -8.80 -16.44 2.90
C VAL A 211 -8.00 -15.43 3.71
N VAL A 212 -7.78 -15.75 4.97
CA VAL A 212 -6.89 -15.03 5.86
C VAL A 212 -5.87 -16.00 6.42
N GLY A 213 -4.62 -15.59 6.43
CA GLY A 213 -3.56 -16.45 6.89
C GLY A 213 -2.35 -15.70 7.39
N SER A 214 -1.38 -16.50 7.78
CA SER A 214 -0.11 -16.04 8.27
C SER A 214 1.00 -16.95 7.82
N ILE A 215 2.19 -16.39 7.81
CA ILE A 215 3.40 -17.13 7.54
C ILE A 215 4.28 -17.04 8.76
N SER A 216 4.73 -18.21 9.23
CA SER A 216 5.55 -18.35 10.42
C SER A 216 6.81 -19.14 10.12
N ARG A 217 7.90 -18.83 10.83
CA ARG A 217 9.16 -19.55 10.71
C ARG A 217 9.27 -20.62 11.80
N GLU A 218 9.59 -21.84 11.41
CA GLU A 218 9.95 -22.94 12.31
C GLU A 218 11.43 -22.85 12.76
N HIS A 219 11.78 -23.58 13.80
CA HIS A 219 13.17 -23.68 14.29
C HIS A 219 14.16 -24.22 13.24
N ASN A 220 13.69 -24.96 12.24
CA ASN A 220 14.48 -25.48 11.12
C ASN A 220 14.55 -24.51 9.92
N GLN A 221 14.11 -23.25 10.09
CA GLN A 221 14.00 -22.22 9.04
C GLN A 221 12.98 -22.51 7.94
N ASN A 222 12.12 -23.52 8.09
CA ASN A 222 10.98 -23.69 7.19
C ASN A 222 9.94 -22.60 7.46
N HIS A 223 9.25 -22.16 6.41
CA HIS A 223 8.09 -21.28 6.57
C HIS A 223 6.81 -22.10 6.50
N ILE A 224 5.99 -22.04 7.54
CA ILE A 224 4.64 -22.61 7.53
C ILE A 224 3.68 -21.54 7.08
N ILE A 225 2.84 -21.87 6.11
CA ILE A 225 1.72 -21.03 5.70
C ILE A 225 0.46 -21.64 6.30
N THR A 226 -0.20 -20.91 7.18
CA THR A 226 -1.47 -21.34 7.77
C THR A 226 -2.55 -20.34 7.46
N PHE A 227 -3.72 -20.83 7.09
CA PHE A 227 -4.84 -19.96 6.73
C PHE A 227 -6.19 -20.61 7.02
N GLY A 228 -7.23 -19.79 6.97
CA GLY A 228 -8.61 -20.23 7.07
C GLY A 228 -9.52 -19.32 6.26
N ALA A 229 -10.80 -19.68 6.17
CA ALA A 229 -11.78 -18.86 5.50
C ALA A 229 -11.92 -17.49 6.19
N ALA A 230 -11.88 -16.42 5.40
CA ALA A 230 -12.09 -15.07 5.90
C ALA A 230 -13.53 -14.88 6.44
N SER A 231 -14.51 -15.59 5.87
CA SER A 231 -15.95 -15.49 6.21
C SER A 231 -16.35 -16.14 7.55
N GLY A 232 -15.44 -16.82 8.24
CA GLY A 232 -15.73 -17.44 9.55
C GLY A 232 -16.30 -18.84 9.47
N ASP A 233 -16.36 -19.43 8.28
CA ASP A 233 -16.41 -20.87 8.17
C ASP A 233 -15.17 -21.47 8.85
N ASN A 234 -15.37 -22.42 9.76
CA ASN A 234 -14.32 -23.13 10.51
C ASN A 234 -13.41 -24.02 9.64
N ARG A 235 -13.34 -23.77 8.32
CA ARG A 235 -12.40 -24.44 7.43
C ARG A 235 -11.01 -23.88 7.70
N HIS A 236 -10.23 -24.64 8.44
CA HIS A 236 -8.82 -24.42 8.64
C HIS A 236 -8.03 -25.33 7.71
N ALA A 237 -7.13 -24.74 6.95
CA ALA A 237 -6.16 -25.47 6.16
C ALA A 237 -4.76 -25.01 6.59
N GLU A 238 -3.88 -25.99 6.80
CA GLU A 238 -2.49 -25.75 7.13
C GLU A 238 -1.68 -26.53 6.13
N PHE A 239 -0.77 -25.86 5.42
CA PHE A 239 0.23 -26.56 4.65
C PHE A 239 1.62 -26.03 5.00
N THR A 240 2.53 -26.98 5.22
CA THR A 240 3.93 -26.67 5.42
C THR A 240 4.56 -26.56 4.05
N THR A 241 4.91 -25.34 3.63
CA THR A 241 5.79 -25.18 2.48
C THR A 241 7.22 -25.32 2.97
N VAL A 242 7.86 -26.44 2.65
CA VAL A 242 9.31 -26.57 2.89
C VAL A 242 10.01 -25.76 1.82
N LEU A 243 10.13 -24.46 2.06
CA LEU A 243 11.08 -23.65 1.33
C LEU A 243 12.43 -24.07 1.85
N LYS A 244 13.09 -24.97 1.13
CA LYS A 244 14.51 -25.22 1.35
C LYS A 244 15.19 -23.88 1.13
N PRO A 245 15.68 -23.19 2.18
CA PRO A 245 16.49 -22.01 1.95
C PRO A 245 17.66 -22.50 1.11
N HIS A 246 17.90 -21.86 -0.03
CA HIS A 246 19.10 -22.19 -0.80
C HIS A 246 20.31 -21.99 0.14
N HIS A 247 21.17 -23.01 0.21
CA HIS A 247 22.30 -23.24 1.12
C HIS A 247 23.39 -22.13 1.22
N SER A 248 23.08 -20.84 1.16
CA SER A 248 24.04 -19.81 1.56
C SER A 248 23.99 -19.66 3.08
N GLY A 249 25.14 -19.76 3.76
CA GLY A 249 25.26 -19.70 5.22
C GLY A 249 24.89 -18.36 5.89
N TYR A 250 24.01 -17.57 5.26
CA TYR A 250 23.47 -16.28 5.74
C TYR A 250 21.96 -16.36 6.09
N SER A 251 21.48 -17.59 6.33
CA SER A 251 20.07 -18.00 6.41
C SER A 251 19.18 -17.36 7.49
N ASP A 252 19.73 -16.61 8.43
CA ASP A 252 18.95 -16.13 9.58
C ASP A 252 18.09 -14.89 9.29
N TYR A 253 18.32 -14.19 8.18
CA TYR A 253 17.66 -12.90 7.90
C TYR A 253 16.80 -12.87 6.64
N ALA A 254 16.46 -14.01 6.04
CA ALA A 254 15.59 -14.01 4.87
C ALA A 254 14.29 -13.27 5.20
N LEU A 255 14.06 -12.13 4.55
CA LEU A 255 12.85 -11.35 4.81
C LEU A 255 11.72 -11.89 3.99
N VAL A 256 10.64 -12.14 4.72
CA VAL A 256 9.41 -12.69 4.21
C VAL A 256 8.34 -11.61 4.30
N SER A 257 7.76 -11.30 3.16
CA SER A 257 6.55 -10.50 3.07
C SER A 257 5.57 -11.17 2.12
N SER A 258 4.30 -10.84 2.25
CA SER A 258 3.28 -11.43 1.38
C SER A 258 2.19 -10.43 1.05
N PHE A 259 1.67 -10.58 -0.15
CA PHE A 259 0.52 -9.81 -0.62
C PHE A 259 -0.44 -10.71 -1.39
N ALA A 260 -1.70 -10.33 -1.39
CA ALA A 260 -2.73 -10.96 -2.18
C ALA A 260 -3.02 -10.12 -3.43
N TYR A 261 -3.27 -10.78 -4.55
CA TYR A 261 -3.75 -10.11 -5.75
C TYR A 261 -4.67 -11.01 -6.56
N LYS A 262 -5.87 -10.50 -6.85
CA LYS A 262 -6.93 -11.23 -7.59
C LYS A 262 -7.18 -12.64 -7.05
N GLY A 263 -7.13 -12.81 -5.72
CA GLY A 263 -7.34 -14.09 -5.05
C GLY A 263 -6.12 -15.01 -4.99
N HIS A 264 -5.01 -14.68 -5.66
CA HIS A 264 -3.73 -15.40 -5.54
C HIS A 264 -2.90 -14.81 -4.40
N LEU A 265 -2.01 -15.61 -3.83
CA LEU A 265 -1.05 -15.18 -2.81
C LEU A 265 0.36 -15.17 -3.41
N TYR A 266 1.10 -14.12 -3.09
CA TYR A 266 2.48 -13.94 -3.53
C TYR A 266 3.35 -13.75 -2.30
N HIS A 267 4.37 -14.59 -2.19
CA HIS A 267 5.32 -14.53 -1.12
C HIS A 267 6.64 -13.98 -1.67
N LEU A 268 7.12 -12.87 -1.11
CA LEU A 268 8.40 -12.28 -1.46
C LEU A 268 9.48 -12.73 -0.48
N TYR A 269 10.56 -13.26 -1.01
CA TYR A 269 11.79 -13.57 -0.32
C TYR A 269 12.86 -12.58 -0.75
N ASN A 270 13.74 -12.20 0.18
CA ASN A 270 14.98 -11.53 -0.18
C ASN A 270 16.12 -12.14 0.64
N ASP A 271 17.16 -12.62 -0.07
CA ASP A 271 18.37 -13.20 0.51
C ASP A 271 19.55 -12.21 0.57
N GLY A 272 19.28 -10.92 0.39
CA GLY A 272 20.25 -9.82 0.31
C GLY A 272 20.71 -9.56 -1.13
N LEU A 273 20.96 -10.62 -1.88
CA LEU A 273 21.49 -10.58 -3.25
C LEU A 273 20.38 -10.63 -4.32
N SER A 274 19.29 -11.32 -4.02
CA SER A 274 18.18 -11.53 -4.95
C SER A 274 16.84 -11.40 -4.24
N ALA A 275 15.83 -10.90 -4.97
CA ALA A 275 14.44 -11.08 -4.58
C ALA A 275 13.90 -12.32 -5.27
N ARG A 276 13.05 -13.07 -4.57
CA ARG A 276 12.29 -14.16 -5.16
C ARG A 276 10.82 -13.97 -4.86
N ILE A 277 9.97 -14.40 -5.78
CA ILE A 277 8.52 -14.41 -5.55
C ILE A 277 8.04 -15.84 -5.76
N GLN A 278 7.41 -16.41 -4.73
CA GLN A 278 6.65 -17.65 -4.84
C GLN A 278 5.18 -17.28 -5.09
N HIS A 279 4.61 -17.89 -6.12
CA HIS A 279 3.20 -17.75 -6.47
C HIS A 279 2.42 -18.93 -5.89
N ILE A 280 1.30 -18.64 -5.24
CA ILE A 280 0.35 -19.64 -4.74
C ILE A 280 -1.03 -19.31 -5.35
N SER A 281 -1.58 -20.25 -6.12
CA SER A 281 -2.81 -20.03 -6.88
C SER A 281 -4.05 -19.85 -5.99
N GLN A 282 -5.09 -19.21 -6.51
CA GLN A 282 -6.36 -19.12 -5.80
C GLN A 282 -6.95 -20.52 -5.58
N LYS A 283 -6.81 -21.41 -6.57
CA LYS A 283 -7.20 -22.81 -6.45
C LYS A 283 -6.47 -23.54 -5.32
N CYS A 284 -5.14 -23.37 -5.19
CA CYS A 284 -4.36 -23.93 -4.09
C CYS A 284 -4.85 -23.43 -2.72
N LEU A 285 -5.10 -22.12 -2.59
CA LEU A 285 -5.63 -21.53 -1.36
C LEU A 285 -7.02 -22.06 -1.00
N ARG A 286 -7.87 -22.34 -2.00
CA ARG A 286 -9.23 -22.88 -1.77
C ARG A 286 -9.25 -24.38 -1.49
N SER A 287 -8.37 -25.14 -2.16
CA SER A 287 -8.28 -26.59 -1.99
C SER A 287 -7.61 -26.98 -0.67
N GLY A 288 -6.71 -26.13 -0.15
CA GLY A 288 -5.86 -26.47 0.98
C GLY A 288 -4.72 -27.43 0.60
N HIS A 289 -4.51 -27.68 -0.69
CA HIS A 289 -3.48 -28.56 -1.22
C HIS A 289 -2.50 -27.72 -2.05
N LEU A 290 -1.21 -27.83 -1.73
CA LEU A 290 -0.12 -27.20 -2.47
C LEU A 290 0.69 -28.33 -3.13
N GLU A 291 0.52 -28.56 -4.43
CA GLU A 291 1.28 -29.61 -5.13
C GLU A 291 2.68 -29.11 -5.50
N GLU A 292 2.79 -27.98 -6.21
CA GLU A 292 4.08 -27.38 -6.58
C GLU A 292 3.93 -25.88 -6.87
N SER A 293 4.44 -25.02 -5.97
CA SER A 293 4.46 -23.58 -6.21
C SER A 293 5.67 -23.19 -7.06
N ALA A 294 5.45 -22.42 -8.11
CA ALA A 294 6.56 -21.88 -8.88
C ALA A 294 7.25 -20.71 -8.15
N VAL A 295 8.59 -20.76 -8.08
CA VAL A 295 9.45 -19.73 -7.47
C VAL A 295 10.21 -19.00 -8.56
N TYR A 296 10.08 -17.68 -8.57
CA TYR A 296 10.67 -16.79 -9.57
C TYR A 296 11.78 -15.98 -8.95
N ASN A 297 12.96 -15.99 -9.56
CA ASN A 297 14.08 -15.18 -9.14
C ASN A 297 14.10 -13.87 -9.92
N PHE A 298 14.36 -12.77 -9.22
CA PHE A 298 14.56 -11.46 -9.81
C PHE A 298 15.91 -10.93 -9.36
N ALA A 299 16.68 -10.47 -10.34
CA ALA A 299 17.89 -9.74 -10.06
C ALA A 299 17.51 -8.39 -9.43
N ILE A 300 17.90 -8.19 -8.18
CA ILE A 300 17.98 -6.85 -7.63
C ILE A 300 19.38 -6.39 -8.00
N ASN A 301 19.49 -5.30 -8.76
CA ASN A 301 20.78 -4.67 -9.01
C ASN A 301 21.29 -4.08 -7.69
N SER A 302 21.91 -4.91 -6.83
CA SER A 302 22.70 -4.44 -5.71
C SER A 302 24.15 -4.45 -6.15
N SER A 303 24.74 -3.27 -6.25
CA SER A 303 26.17 -3.10 -6.55
C SER A 303 27.08 -3.39 -5.36
N TYR A 304 26.51 -3.74 -4.19
CA TYR A 304 27.23 -3.85 -2.93
C TYR A 304 27.15 -5.28 -2.39
N ASP A 305 28.32 -5.90 -2.22
CA ASP A 305 28.49 -7.27 -1.72
C ASP A 305 28.54 -7.36 -0.18
N GLU A 306 28.45 -6.24 0.57
CA GLU A 306 28.77 -6.20 2.00
C GLU A 306 27.70 -5.52 2.89
N PHE A 307 27.63 -6.03 4.14
CA PHE A 307 26.83 -5.67 5.32
C PHE A 307 25.60 -4.75 5.15
N LEU A 308 24.41 -5.36 5.12
CA LEU A 308 23.13 -4.65 5.24
C LEU A 308 22.77 -4.39 6.71
N ASP A 309 22.53 -3.13 7.07
CA ASP A 309 22.12 -2.72 8.42
C ASP A 309 20.65 -3.09 8.68
N TYR A 310 19.76 -2.77 7.72
CA TYR A 310 18.34 -3.06 7.77
C TYR A 310 17.75 -3.17 6.37
N PHE A 311 16.83 -4.11 6.18
CA PHE A 311 15.97 -4.16 4.99
C PHE A 311 14.55 -4.57 5.40
N PHE A 312 13.56 -4.25 4.58
CA PHE A 312 12.19 -4.78 4.68
C PHE A 312 11.42 -4.60 3.37
N ILE A 313 10.45 -5.48 3.16
CA ILE A 313 9.58 -5.47 1.98
C ILE A 313 8.20 -4.99 2.40
N ILE A 314 7.75 -3.88 1.83
CA ILE A 314 6.39 -3.38 2.03
C ILE A 314 5.54 -3.88 0.87
N PRO A 315 4.56 -4.76 1.13
CA PRO A 315 3.62 -5.15 0.11
C PRO A 315 2.72 -3.95 -0.23
N SER A 316 2.42 -3.77 -1.50
CA SER A 316 1.35 -2.88 -1.97
C SER A 316 0.21 -3.71 -2.53
N THR A 317 -0.97 -3.10 -2.67
CA THR A 317 -2.02 -3.67 -3.52
C THR A 317 -1.57 -3.44 -4.97
N PRO A 318 -1.23 -4.49 -5.76
CA PRO A 318 -0.58 -4.30 -7.07
C PRO A 318 -1.58 -3.90 -8.16
N VAL A 319 -2.47 -2.97 -7.85
CA VAL A 319 -3.49 -2.44 -8.76
C VAL A 319 -2.83 -1.60 -9.85
N TYR A 320 -1.80 -0.85 -9.46
CA TYR A 320 -1.05 0.06 -10.33
C TYR A 320 0.28 -0.53 -10.79
N GLY A 321 0.45 -1.84 -10.64
CA GLY A 321 1.57 -2.59 -11.18
C GLY A 321 2.85 -2.59 -10.38
N VAL A 322 2.93 -1.90 -9.24
CA VAL A 322 3.99 -2.13 -8.24
C VAL A 322 3.46 -3.08 -7.18
N CYS A 323 4.17 -4.17 -6.92
CA CYS A 323 3.71 -5.22 -5.99
C CYS A 323 4.31 -5.13 -4.60
N ALA A 324 5.52 -4.60 -4.54
CA ALA A 324 6.18 -4.31 -3.30
C ALA A 324 7.22 -3.22 -3.51
N VAL A 325 7.60 -2.60 -2.40
CA VAL A 325 8.79 -1.76 -2.33
C VAL A 325 9.74 -2.38 -1.32
N LEU A 326 10.92 -2.71 -1.81
CA LEU A 326 12.02 -3.14 -0.97
C LEU A 326 12.80 -1.91 -0.52
N VAL A 327 12.91 -1.75 0.79
CA VAL A 327 13.66 -0.67 1.41
C VAL A 327 14.94 -1.27 2.00
N ARG A 328 16.09 -0.69 1.66
CA ARG A 328 17.41 -1.07 2.19
C ARG A 328 18.09 0.15 2.77
N VAL A 329 18.77 -0.02 3.91
CA VAL A 329 19.68 1.00 4.45
C VAL A 329 21.09 0.43 4.39
N GLU A 330 21.91 1.05 3.54
CA GLU A 330 23.25 0.61 3.20
C GLU A 330 24.30 1.47 3.94
N TRP A 331 25.40 0.82 4.34
CA TRP A 331 26.63 1.51 4.75
C TRP A 331 27.53 1.69 3.54
N ASN A 332 28.19 2.84 3.48
CA ASN A 332 29.19 3.09 2.46
C ASN A 332 30.59 2.80 3.06
N ASP A 333 31.23 1.72 2.64
CA ASP A 333 32.51 1.24 3.19
C ASP A 333 33.71 2.17 2.93
N TYR A 334 33.54 3.25 2.15
CA TYR A 334 34.62 4.18 1.81
C TYR A 334 35.02 5.18 2.92
N GLY A 335 34.79 4.84 4.19
CA GLY A 335 35.28 5.64 5.34
C GLY A 335 34.60 7.00 5.49
N VAL A 336 33.45 7.20 4.85
CA VAL A 336 32.58 8.37 5.02
C VAL A 336 31.27 7.87 5.60
N GLU A 337 30.85 8.42 6.74
CA GLU A 337 29.63 8.04 7.51
C GLU A 337 28.30 8.31 6.77
N SER A 338 28.26 8.25 5.43
CA SER A 338 27.03 8.47 4.67
C SER A 338 26.25 7.17 4.53
N ARG A 339 25.12 7.09 5.23
CA ARG A 339 24.11 6.07 5.00
C ARG A 339 23.27 6.43 3.78
N VAL A 340 22.94 5.43 2.98
CA VAL A 340 22.03 5.57 1.83
C VAL A 340 20.82 4.68 2.06
N THR A 341 19.63 5.23 1.89
CA THR A 341 18.38 4.46 1.89
C THR A 341 17.95 4.21 0.45
N SER A 342 17.95 2.96 0.02
CA SER A 342 17.54 2.52 -1.31
C SER A 342 16.07 2.07 -1.29
N PHE A 343 15.28 2.53 -2.25
CA PHE A 343 13.88 2.15 -2.47
C PHE A 343 13.75 1.45 -3.82
N THR A 344 13.59 0.13 -3.82
CA THR A 344 13.42 -0.68 -5.03
C THR A 344 11.95 -1.00 -5.24
N PHE A 345 11.35 -0.38 -6.25
CA PHE A 345 10.00 -0.67 -6.70
C PHE A 345 10.02 -1.95 -7.52
N MET A 346 9.12 -2.88 -7.19
CA MET A 346 9.04 -4.20 -7.82
C MET A 346 7.76 -4.35 -8.64
N PRO A 347 7.69 -3.76 -9.84
CA PRO A 347 6.72 -4.18 -10.83
C PRO A 347 7.15 -5.54 -11.39
N ASN A 348 6.30 -6.55 -11.27
CA ASN A 348 6.65 -7.90 -11.69
C ASN A 348 5.59 -8.46 -12.63
N ALA A 349 6.06 -9.06 -13.72
CA ALA A 349 5.27 -9.95 -14.54
C ALA A 349 5.66 -11.38 -14.20
N LEU A 350 4.68 -12.13 -13.71
CA LEU A 350 4.71 -13.57 -13.51
C LEU A 350 3.80 -14.24 -14.53
N THR A 351 3.66 -13.70 -15.74
CA THR A 351 2.75 -14.22 -16.78
C THR A 351 3.05 -15.65 -17.20
N HIS A 352 4.31 -16.08 -17.06
CA HIS A 352 4.73 -17.46 -17.29
C HIS A 352 4.63 -18.35 -16.05
N ALA A 353 4.15 -17.79 -14.93
CA ALA A 353 3.91 -18.55 -13.73
C ALA A 353 2.60 -19.29 -13.78
N SER A 354 2.65 -20.59 -13.52
CA SER A 354 1.49 -21.44 -13.37
C SER A 354 1.68 -22.32 -12.16
N ASP A 355 0.65 -22.34 -11.31
CA ASP A 355 0.54 -23.22 -10.14
C ASP A 355 -0.81 -23.93 -10.23
N ASP A 356 -0.83 -25.26 -10.12
CA ASP A 356 -2.02 -26.12 -10.31
C ASP A 356 -2.82 -25.88 -11.61
N GLY A 357 -2.13 -25.45 -12.67
CA GLY A 357 -2.71 -25.13 -13.98
C GLY A 357 -3.36 -23.74 -14.06
N GLU A 358 -3.31 -22.95 -12.99
CA GLU A 358 -3.73 -21.55 -13.00
C GLU A 358 -2.54 -20.62 -13.21
N SER A 359 -2.58 -19.84 -14.30
CA SER A 359 -1.57 -18.81 -14.55
C SER A 359 -1.69 -17.66 -13.54
N SER A 360 -0.56 -17.12 -13.11
CA SER A 360 -0.52 -15.93 -12.28
C SER A 360 -1.12 -14.73 -13.03
N PRO A 361 -2.07 -14.00 -12.42
CA PRO A 361 -2.60 -12.78 -13.02
C PRO A 361 -1.66 -11.57 -12.90
N LEU A 362 -0.52 -11.72 -12.23
CA LEU A 362 0.47 -10.65 -12.07
C LEU A 362 1.24 -10.48 -13.39
N ALA A 363 0.94 -9.41 -14.12
CA ALA A 363 1.39 -9.23 -15.51
C ALA A 363 1.99 -7.85 -15.77
N PHE A 364 2.74 -7.31 -14.81
CA PHE A 364 3.28 -5.96 -14.89
C PHE A 364 4.67 -5.98 -15.52
N ASP A 365 4.72 -5.81 -16.84
CA ASP A 365 5.95 -5.80 -17.63
C ASP A 365 6.76 -4.52 -17.37
N SER A 366 7.57 -4.52 -16.31
CA SER A 366 8.52 -3.45 -16.05
C SER A 366 9.70 -3.96 -15.21
N PRO A 367 10.94 -3.49 -15.45
CA PRO A 367 12.06 -3.85 -14.59
C PRO A 367 11.86 -3.27 -13.18
N CYS A 368 12.49 -3.90 -12.19
CA CYS A 368 12.67 -3.28 -10.89
C CYS A 368 13.46 -1.96 -11.06
N VAL A 369 13.01 -0.91 -10.38
CA VAL A 369 13.68 0.40 -10.41
C VAL A 369 14.03 0.79 -8.99
N THR A 370 15.29 1.14 -8.78
CA THR A 370 15.81 1.54 -7.47
C THR A 370 16.10 3.03 -7.46
N GLU A 371 15.64 3.70 -6.42
CA GLU A 371 15.96 5.08 -6.12
C GLU A 371 16.78 5.17 -4.84
N HIS A 372 17.81 6.01 -4.81
CA HIS A 372 18.68 6.16 -3.65
C HIS A 372 18.46 7.51 -2.99
N VAL A 373 18.19 7.50 -1.68
CA VAL A 373 17.99 8.70 -0.87
C VAL A 373 19.11 8.79 0.15
N LEU A 374 19.82 9.91 0.16
CA LEU A 374 20.88 10.16 1.14
C LEU A 374 20.29 10.30 2.55
N GLY A 375 20.87 9.58 3.51
CA GLY A 375 20.43 9.53 4.90
C GLY A 375 19.85 8.17 5.30
N ARG A 376 19.42 8.09 6.56
CA ARG A 376 18.80 6.89 7.14
C ARG A 376 17.35 7.15 7.50
N ILE A 377 16.52 6.12 7.49
CA ILE A 377 15.15 6.22 8.01
C ILE A 377 15.19 6.44 9.52
N VAL A 378 14.49 7.45 10.00
CA VAL A 378 14.34 7.75 11.44
C VAL A 378 13.52 6.65 12.11
N GLY A 379 13.89 6.29 13.34
CA GLY A 379 13.03 5.44 14.18
C GLY A 379 12.95 3.98 13.73
N LEU A 380 13.88 3.51 12.88
CA LEU A 380 14.04 2.09 12.57
C LEU A 380 14.34 1.31 13.86
N THR A 381 13.30 0.73 14.44
CA THR A 381 13.43 -0.49 15.24
C THR A 381 12.94 -1.65 14.37
N PRO A 382 13.34 -2.91 14.63
CA PRO A 382 12.91 -4.08 13.85
C PRO A 382 11.38 -4.24 13.68
N LEU A 383 10.59 -3.53 14.49
CA LEU A 383 9.11 -3.53 14.47
C LEU A 383 8.49 -2.37 13.68
N VAL A 384 9.28 -1.42 13.18
CA VAL A 384 8.79 -0.17 12.57
C VAL A 384 8.75 -0.31 11.04
N LYS A 385 7.69 -0.98 10.58
CA LYS A 385 7.03 -0.67 9.28
C LYS A 385 6.26 0.67 9.35
N GLY A 386 6.16 1.29 10.52
CA GLY A 386 5.27 2.43 10.77
C GLY A 386 5.71 3.76 10.15
N LEU A 387 6.99 3.92 9.79
CA LEU A 387 7.53 5.17 9.22
C LEU A 387 7.85 5.05 7.73
N VAL A 388 7.33 4.01 7.08
CA VAL A 388 7.32 3.90 5.63
C VAL A 388 5.93 3.44 5.19
N ALA A 389 5.24 4.25 4.40
CA ALA A 389 3.91 3.92 3.91
C ALA A 389 3.90 3.78 2.40
N VAL A 390 3.30 2.68 1.96
CA VAL A 390 3.10 2.31 0.56
C VAL A 390 1.68 1.78 0.48
N ASP A 391 0.77 2.54 -0.12
CA ASP A 391 -0.61 2.06 -0.30
C ASP A 391 -0.82 1.62 -1.75
N SER A 392 -0.80 2.58 -2.70
CA SER A 392 -0.94 2.27 -4.12
C SER A 392 0.27 1.54 -4.74
N GLY A 393 1.40 1.50 -4.05
CA GLY A 393 2.68 1.03 -4.61
C GLY A 393 3.41 2.07 -5.46
N LEU A 394 2.75 3.14 -5.92
CA LEU A 394 3.38 4.17 -6.74
C LEU A 394 4.18 5.18 -5.92
N ASN A 395 3.92 5.26 -4.62
CA ASN A 395 4.44 6.28 -3.74
C ASN A 395 4.86 5.64 -2.43
N VAL A 396 6.05 6.00 -1.98
CA VAL A 396 6.61 5.59 -0.70
C VAL A 396 6.96 6.85 0.06
N THR A 397 6.36 7.05 1.22
CA THR A 397 6.76 8.15 2.11
C THR A 397 7.57 7.61 3.26
N ALA A 398 8.71 8.25 3.56
CA ALA A 398 9.59 7.91 4.67
C ALA A 398 10.11 9.17 5.37
N VAL A 399 10.45 9.05 6.66
CA VAL A 399 11.19 10.10 7.39
C VAL A 399 12.67 9.81 7.32
N ILE A 400 13.43 10.69 6.67
CA ILE A 400 14.87 10.52 6.44
C ILE A 400 15.66 11.53 7.26
N GLN A 401 16.63 11.02 8.04
CA GLN A 401 17.63 11.83 8.73
C GLN A 401 18.89 11.92 7.86
N SER A 402 19.27 13.14 7.50
CA SER A 402 20.55 13.42 6.83
C SER A 402 21.73 12.97 7.70
N GLU A 403 22.80 12.52 7.06
CA GLU A 403 24.07 12.17 7.72
C GLU A 403 25.13 13.24 7.45
N PRO A 404 25.93 13.69 8.46
CA PRO A 404 25.88 13.26 9.86
C PRO A 404 24.57 13.70 10.54
N PRO A 405 24.11 13.03 11.61
CA PRO A 405 22.74 13.14 12.13
C PRO A 405 22.43 14.51 12.76
N ASN A 406 23.44 15.36 12.96
CA ASN A 406 23.28 16.71 13.50
C ASN A 406 23.37 17.80 12.42
N SER A 407 23.51 17.44 11.14
CA SER A 407 23.64 18.42 10.05
C SER A 407 22.33 19.12 9.71
N GLU A 408 21.22 18.37 9.70
CA GLU A 408 19.89 18.87 9.33
C GLU A 408 18.80 18.13 10.11
N PRO A 409 17.64 18.75 10.37
CA PRO A 409 16.49 18.04 10.92
C PRO A 409 16.00 16.95 9.94
N PRO A 410 15.32 15.90 10.44
CA PRO A 410 14.71 14.90 9.59
C PRO A 410 13.76 15.53 8.58
N LYS A 411 13.67 14.93 7.41
CA LYS A 411 12.81 15.36 6.31
C LYS A 411 11.79 14.28 6.00
N LEU A 412 10.56 14.69 5.68
CA LEU A 412 9.57 13.79 5.10
C LEU A 412 9.84 13.70 3.60
N VAL A 413 10.21 12.51 3.14
CA VAL A 413 10.59 12.24 1.75
C VAL A 413 9.52 11.38 1.10
N LEU A 414 9.06 11.77 -0.08
CA LEU A 414 8.21 10.99 -0.97
C LEU A 414 9.05 10.48 -2.15
N VAL A 415 9.23 9.17 -2.23
CA VAL A 415 9.80 8.51 -3.40
C VAL A 415 8.67 8.00 -4.27
N ARG A 416 8.66 8.40 -5.54
CA ARG A 416 7.59 8.11 -6.48
C ARG A 416 8.08 7.30 -7.66
N TYR A 417 7.30 6.30 -8.05
CA TYR A 417 7.43 5.56 -9.28
C TYR A 417 6.54 6.14 -10.38
N HIS A 418 7.12 6.37 -11.55
CA HIS A 418 6.43 6.88 -12.74
C HIS A 418 6.18 5.73 -13.69
N LEU A 419 4.92 5.34 -13.85
CA LEU A 419 4.53 4.21 -14.71
C LEU A 419 4.88 4.46 -16.18
N GLU A 420 4.69 5.69 -16.66
CA GLU A 420 4.89 6.07 -18.06
C GLU A 420 6.35 5.98 -18.48
N THR A 421 7.26 6.49 -17.64
CA THR A 421 8.70 6.56 -17.93
C THR A 421 9.48 5.40 -17.34
N ARG A 422 8.84 4.57 -16.50
CA ARG A 422 9.47 3.48 -15.73
C ARG A 422 10.69 4.00 -14.96
N SER A 423 10.53 5.16 -14.34
CA SER A 423 11.58 5.84 -13.60
C SER A 423 11.08 6.19 -12.21
N THR A 424 12.00 6.60 -11.34
CA THR A 424 11.71 7.07 -10.00
C THR A 424 12.03 8.55 -9.85
N SER A 425 11.51 9.16 -8.79
CA SER A 425 11.85 10.52 -8.40
C SER A 425 11.73 10.68 -6.89
N VAL A 426 12.53 11.57 -6.32
CA VAL A 426 12.54 11.87 -4.89
C VAL A 426 12.06 13.30 -4.67
N HIS A 427 11.10 13.47 -3.77
CA HIS A 427 10.52 14.75 -3.41
C HIS A 427 10.65 14.98 -1.91
N THR A 428 11.10 16.17 -1.50
CA THR A 428 11.05 16.57 -0.10
C THR A 428 9.72 17.27 0.16
N LEU A 429 8.91 16.68 1.03
CA LEU A 429 7.60 17.22 1.38
C LEU A 429 7.74 18.31 2.44
N THR A 430 7.00 19.41 2.23
CA THR A 430 6.96 20.50 3.21
C THR A 430 6.17 20.05 4.44
N VAL A 431 6.78 20.09 5.62
CA VAL A 431 6.18 19.76 6.91
C VAL A 431 6.30 20.99 7.82
N PRO A 432 5.24 21.43 8.52
CA PRO A 432 5.34 22.54 9.46
C PRO A 432 6.32 22.25 10.60
N ASP A 433 7.11 23.25 11.00
CA ASP A 433 8.12 23.13 12.07
C ASP A 433 7.54 22.72 13.44
N THR A 434 6.21 22.85 13.61
CA THR A 434 5.49 22.38 14.80
C THR A 434 5.46 20.85 14.91
N ILE A 435 5.62 20.12 13.80
CA ILE A 435 5.67 18.66 13.81
C ILE A 435 7.13 18.22 13.99
N ASN A 436 7.43 17.64 15.14
CA ASN A 436 8.75 17.07 15.35
C ASN A 436 8.82 15.64 14.79
N LEU A 437 9.43 15.50 13.62
CA LEU A 437 9.54 14.23 12.90
C LEU A 437 10.34 13.15 13.66
N PHE A 438 11.17 13.50 14.65
CA PHE A 438 11.83 12.52 15.53
C PHE A 438 10.88 11.76 16.45
N TYR A 439 9.71 12.35 16.74
CA TYR A 439 8.74 11.80 17.67
C TYR A 439 7.55 11.14 16.96
N LEU A 440 7.63 10.90 15.65
CA LEU A 440 6.61 10.10 14.97
C LEU A 440 6.62 8.65 15.46
N ASP A 441 5.42 8.10 15.60
CA ASP A 441 5.18 6.69 15.92
C ASP A 441 4.72 5.92 14.66
N SER A 442 3.80 6.52 13.90
CA SER A 442 3.33 5.96 12.63
C SER A 442 2.96 7.03 11.61
N LEU A 443 2.99 6.66 10.32
CA LEU A 443 2.51 7.46 9.22
C LEU A 443 1.77 6.58 8.19
N CYS A 444 0.85 7.18 7.45
CA CYS A 444 0.26 6.57 6.26
C CYS A 444 0.06 7.62 5.16
N VAL A 445 0.01 7.15 3.90
CA VAL A 445 -0.19 8.00 2.72
C VAL A 445 -1.52 7.63 2.08
N ASP A 446 -2.32 8.65 1.78
CA ASP A 446 -3.48 8.55 0.90
C ASP A 446 -3.12 9.12 -0.47
N ASP A 447 -2.72 8.24 -1.39
CA ASP A 447 -2.35 8.64 -2.74
C ASP A 447 -3.56 9.14 -3.53
N ALA A 448 -4.73 8.58 -3.24
CA ALA A 448 -5.98 8.94 -3.88
C ALA A 448 -6.47 10.33 -3.44
N ALA A 449 -6.40 10.63 -2.15
CA ALA A 449 -6.83 11.91 -1.58
C ALA A 449 -5.72 12.96 -1.52
N GLY A 450 -4.47 12.61 -1.82
CA GLY A 450 -3.32 13.50 -1.70
C GLY A 450 -3.06 13.92 -0.25
N ALA A 451 -3.22 13.01 0.69
CA ALA A 451 -3.09 13.28 2.11
C ALA A 451 -1.99 12.43 2.75
N ILE A 452 -1.35 12.95 3.78
CA ILE A 452 -0.42 12.20 4.62
C ILE A 452 -0.84 12.39 6.06
N HIS A 453 -1.05 11.27 6.75
CA HIS A 453 -1.38 11.27 8.16
C HIS A 453 -0.13 10.91 8.96
N LEU A 454 0.23 11.76 9.92
CA LEU A 454 1.37 11.58 10.80
C LEU A 454 0.86 11.46 12.23
N LEU A 455 1.24 10.42 12.95
CA LEU A 455 0.85 10.21 14.33
C LEU A 455 2.09 10.20 15.21
N ASP A 456 2.19 11.15 16.13
CA ASP A 456 3.31 11.22 17.05
C ASP A 456 3.11 10.38 18.32
N LYS A 457 4.22 10.13 19.03
CA LYS A 457 4.26 9.36 20.28
C LYS A 457 3.45 10.00 21.43
N SER A 458 3.07 11.28 21.30
CA SER A 458 2.21 11.96 22.26
C SER A 458 0.71 11.78 21.98
N GLY A 459 0.37 11.08 20.89
CA GLY A 459 -1.00 10.83 20.47
C GLY A 459 -1.61 11.99 19.66
N VAL A 460 -0.81 12.86 19.03
CA VAL A 460 -1.34 13.88 18.12
C VAL A 460 -1.32 13.34 16.69
N LEU A 461 -2.50 13.24 16.09
CA LEU A 461 -2.71 12.89 14.68
C LEU A 461 -2.73 14.16 13.84
N TRP A 462 -1.73 14.34 13.00
CA TRP A 462 -1.61 15.43 12.03
C TRP A 462 -2.07 14.93 10.65
N THR A 463 -2.77 15.78 9.89
CA THR A 463 -3.15 15.49 8.50
C THR A 463 -2.66 16.61 7.59
N LEU A 464 -1.72 16.27 6.70
CA LEU A 464 -1.18 17.14 5.67
C LEU A 464 -1.91 16.89 4.35
N ARG A 465 -2.49 17.91 3.72
CA ARG A 465 -3.22 17.77 2.44
C ARG A 465 -2.54 18.55 1.34
N TYR A 466 -2.22 17.84 0.26
CA TYR A 466 -1.53 18.33 -0.93
C TYR A 466 -2.51 18.70 -2.06
N ILE A 467 -3.79 18.95 -1.73
CA ILE A 467 -4.87 19.25 -2.67
C ILE A 467 -5.94 20.21 -2.15
#